data_AF-C3XY32-F1
#
_entry.id   AF-C3XY32-F1
#
_cell.length_a   1.000
_cell.length_b   1.000
_cell.length_c   1.000
_cell.angle_alpha   90.00
_cell.angle_beta   90.00
_cell.angle_gamma   90.00
#
_symmetry.space_group_name_H-M   'P 1'
#
loop_
_entity.id
_entity.type
_entity.pdbx_description
1 polymer ?
#
loop_
_entity_poly.entity_id
_entity_poly.type
_entity_poly.pdbx_seq_one_letter_code
_entity_poly.pdbx_strand_id
1 'polypeptide(L)'
;VDECATGTRNCDQHASCTNTPGSFTCACNPGYHGDGTSCTDIDECSTSSHNCAQHATCTNTPGSFTCTCDGGYLGSGTVCTDVDECDTGANNCDQHASCTNTLGSFTCVCNPGYHGDGTSCTDIDECSTSSHNCAQHATCTNTPGSFTCTCDNGYLGSGTVCTDVDECATGTHNCDQHASCTNTPGSFTCACNPGYHGDGTSCTGL
;
A
#
# COMPACT_ATOMS: atom_id res chain seq x y z
N VAL A 1 62.12 6.36 -42.40
CA VAL A 1 60.85 5.78 -42.91
C VAL A 1 59.76 6.31 -41.98
N ASP A 2 58.49 6.28 -42.38
CA ASP A 2 57.39 6.51 -41.45
C ASP A 2 56.59 5.22 -41.35
N GLU A 3 56.94 4.43 -40.36
CA GLU A 3 56.45 3.09 -40.09
C GLU A 3 54.96 3.09 -39.74
N CYS A 4 54.43 4.22 -39.25
CA CYS A 4 53.01 4.41 -38.98
C CYS A 4 52.21 4.68 -40.28
N ALA A 5 52.82 5.38 -41.25
CA ALA A 5 52.19 5.69 -42.55
C ALA A 5 52.35 4.57 -43.60
N THR A 6 53.45 3.80 -43.56
CA THR A 6 53.75 2.75 -44.56
C THR A 6 53.05 1.43 -44.31
N GLY A 7 52.34 1.31 -43.18
CA GLY A 7 51.57 0.12 -42.85
C GLY A 7 52.38 -1.06 -42.30
N THR A 8 53.70 -0.88 -42.11
CA THR A 8 54.62 -1.90 -41.57
C THR A 8 54.60 -2.02 -40.04
N ARG A 9 53.76 -1.24 -39.35
CA ARG A 9 53.51 -1.31 -37.90
C ARG A 9 52.84 -2.62 -37.46
N ASN A 10 53.23 -3.10 -36.27
CA ASN A 10 52.61 -4.22 -35.55
C ASN A 10 51.85 -3.75 -34.28
N CYS A 11 51.38 -2.49 -34.26
CA CYS A 11 50.55 -2.00 -33.16
C CYS A 11 49.18 -2.70 -33.15
N ASP A 12 48.63 -2.89 -31.96
CA ASP A 12 47.26 -3.40 -31.76
C ASP A 12 46.23 -2.45 -32.41
N GLN A 13 45.04 -2.96 -32.75
CA GLN A 13 43.94 -2.15 -33.28
C GLN A 13 43.44 -1.09 -32.28
N HIS A 14 43.65 -1.30 -30.98
CA HIS A 14 43.34 -0.37 -29.90
C HIS A 14 44.58 0.41 -29.42
N ALA A 15 45.62 0.54 -30.25
CA ALA A 15 46.82 1.31 -29.95
C ALA A 15 47.08 2.43 -30.95
N SER A 16 47.65 3.52 -30.46
CA SER A 16 48.14 4.64 -31.26
C SER A 16 49.62 4.47 -31.59
N CYS A 17 49.98 4.67 -32.86
CA CYS A 17 51.36 4.59 -33.35
C CYS A 17 52.00 5.98 -33.36
N THR A 18 53.18 6.11 -32.75
CA THR A 18 54.00 7.32 -32.81
C THR A 18 55.35 7.00 -33.45
N ASN A 19 55.63 7.63 -34.59
CA ASN A 19 56.89 7.44 -35.29
C ASN A 19 58.05 8.13 -34.55
N THR A 20 59.20 7.48 -34.45
CA THR A 20 60.39 8.02 -33.79
C THR A 20 61.60 7.98 -34.73
N PRO A 21 62.66 8.77 -34.49
CA PRO A 21 63.84 8.72 -35.35
C PRO A 21 64.48 7.31 -35.36
N GLY A 22 64.31 6.59 -36.47
CA GLY A 22 64.85 5.25 -36.69
C GLY A 22 63.98 4.09 -36.16
N SER A 23 62.78 4.35 -35.63
CA SER A 23 61.86 3.32 -35.14
C SER A 23 60.43 3.87 -34.98
N PHE A 24 59.55 3.14 -34.29
CA PHE A 24 58.22 3.59 -33.90
C PHE A 24 57.87 3.05 -32.51
N THR A 25 56.87 3.64 -31.88
CA THR A 25 56.33 3.19 -30.59
C THR A 25 54.82 3.03 -30.70
N CYS A 26 54.27 2.02 -30.03
CA CYS A 26 52.84 1.81 -29.90
C CYS A 26 52.44 2.08 -28.45
N ALA A 27 51.32 2.74 -28.23
CA ALA A 27 50.74 2.93 -26.90
C ALA A 27 49.25 2.60 -26.96
N CYS A 28 48.75 1.82 -26.00
CA CYS A 28 47.31 1.53 -25.92
C CYS A 28 46.51 2.83 -25.78
N ASN A 29 45.36 2.88 -26.44
CA ASN A 29 44.43 4.01 -26.34
C ASN A 29 43.88 4.11 -24.90
N PRO A 30 43.40 5.29 -24.47
CA PRO A 30 42.73 5.43 -23.18
C PRO A 30 41.61 4.38 -23.00
N GLY A 31 41.50 3.81 -21.79
CA GLY A 31 40.58 2.70 -21.50
C GLY A 31 41.13 1.31 -21.82
N TYR A 32 42.33 1.21 -22.38
CA TYR A 32 43.00 -0.07 -22.65
C TYR A 32 44.36 -0.16 -21.92
N HIS A 33 44.75 -1.37 -21.54
CA HIS A 33 46.04 -1.67 -20.93
C HIS A 33 46.80 -2.74 -21.74
N GLY A 34 48.13 -2.68 -21.70
CA GLY A 34 49.00 -3.58 -22.45
C GLY A 34 50.31 -2.91 -22.88
N ASP A 35 51.01 -3.52 -23.84
CA ASP A 35 52.32 -3.05 -24.32
C ASP A 35 52.24 -2.22 -25.62
N GLY A 36 51.04 -1.96 -26.13
CA GLY A 36 50.79 -1.25 -27.38
C GLY A 36 50.80 -2.15 -28.63
N THR A 37 51.37 -3.35 -28.55
CA THR A 37 51.26 -4.39 -29.60
C THR A 37 50.18 -5.41 -29.27
N SER A 38 49.83 -5.56 -28.00
CA SER A 38 48.62 -6.20 -27.50
C SER A 38 47.96 -5.28 -26.48
N CYS A 39 46.71 -4.91 -26.75
CA CYS A 39 45.93 -4.05 -25.86
C CYS A 39 44.61 -4.74 -25.50
N THR A 40 44.35 -4.84 -24.20
CA THR A 40 43.11 -5.38 -23.65
C THR A 40 42.35 -4.29 -22.93
N ASP A 41 41.04 -4.32 -23.08
CA ASP A 41 40.13 -3.42 -22.42
C ASP A 41 40.34 -3.43 -20.89
N ILE A 42 40.28 -2.27 -20.25
CA ILE A 42 40.29 -2.16 -18.80
C ILE A 42 38.86 -2.32 -18.33
N ASP A 43 38.58 -3.38 -17.56
CA ASP A 43 37.27 -3.52 -16.94
C ASP A 43 37.19 -2.62 -15.69
N GLU A 44 36.61 -1.42 -15.84
CA GLU A 44 36.51 -0.49 -14.73
C GLU A 44 35.58 -1.01 -13.62
N CYS A 45 34.59 -1.84 -13.97
CA CYS A 45 33.65 -2.48 -13.04
C CYS A 45 34.34 -3.52 -12.15
N SER A 46 35.18 -4.38 -12.73
CA SER A 46 35.94 -5.38 -11.97
C SER A 46 37.05 -4.75 -11.12
N THR A 47 37.63 -3.64 -11.59
CA THR A 47 38.71 -2.94 -10.88
C THR A 47 38.21 -1.90 -9.87
N SER A 48 36.90 -1.66 -9.81
CA SER A 48 36.28 -0.61 -8.98
C SER A 48 36.87 0.78 -9.24
N SER A 49 37.28 1.06 -10.49
CA SER A 49 37.85 2.35 -10.92
C SER A 49 36.81 3.29 -11.56
N HIS A 50 35.54 2.89 -11.57
CA HIS A 50 34.41 3.69 -12.03
C HIS A 50 33.90 4.68 -10.97
N ASN A 51 33.06 5.62 -11.40
CA ASN A 51 32.40 6.63 -10.55
C ASN A 51 30.87 6.47 -10.47
N CYS A 52 30.34 5.28 -10.75
CA CYS A 52 28.92 4.99 -10.57
C CYS A 52 28.44 5.30 -9.14
N ALA A 53 27.24 5.86 -9.02
CA ALA A 53 26.62 6.18 -7.74
C ALA A 53 26.26 4.92 -6.93
N GLN A 54 25.92 5.14 -5.66
CA GLN A 54 25.16 4.16 -4.90
C GLN A 54 23.81 3.93 -5.60
N HIS A 55 23.35 2.68 -5.66
CA HIS A 55 22.15 2.25 -6.40
C HIS A 55 22.29 2.45 -7.92
N ALA A 56 23.47 2.18 -8.46
CA ALA A 56 23.72 2.11 -9.88
C ALA A 56 24.54 0.86 -10.23
N THR A 57 24.18 0.25 -11.36
CA THR A 57 24.90 -0.88 -11.95
C THR A 57 25.95 -0.38 -12.93
N CYS A 58 27.20 -0.80 -12.73
CA CYS A 58 28.31 -0.58 -13.66
C CYS A 58 28.26 -1.63 -14.78
N THR A 59 28.41 -1.20 -16.03
CA THR A 59 28.58 -2.08 -17.20
C THR A 59 29.84 -1.68 -17.95
N ASN A 60 30.78 -2.62 -18.06
CA ASN A 60 32.01 -2.41 -18.79
C ASN A 60 31.74 -2.37 -20.31
N THR A 61 32.44 -1.49 -21.03
CA THR A 61 32.32 -1.34 -22.48
C THR A 61 33.71 -1.19 -23.11
N PRO A 62 33.91 -1.50 -24.40
CA PRO A 62 35.22 -1.32 -25.00
C PRO A 62 35.73 0.14 -24.91
N GLY A 63 36.78 0.36 -24.12
CA GLY A 63 37.46 1.62 -23.88
C GLY A 63 36.82 2.54 -22.83
N SER A 64 35.78 2.10 -22.11
CA SER A 64 35.08 2.90 -21.09
C SER A 64 34.10 2.02 -20.28
N PHE A 65 33.35 2.63 -19.37
CA PHE A 65 32.19 2.00 -18.73
C PHE A 65 30.94 2.88 -18.84
N THR A 66 29.79 2.30 -18.52
CA THR A 66 28.54 3.04 -18.30
C THR A 66 27.97 2.72 -16.91
N CYS A 67 27.28 3.71 -16.33
CA CYS A 67 26.56 3.56 -15.07
C CYS A 67 25.07 3.75 -15.35
N THR A 68 24.24 2.84 -14.85
CA THR A 68 22.78 2.95 -14.97
C THR A 68 22.18 2.84 -13.58
N CYS A 69 21.29 3.76 -13.20
CA CYS A 69 20.60 3.66 -11.91
C CYS A 69 19.78 2.36 -11.83
N ASP A 70 19.77 1.75 -10.65
CA ASP A 70 18.99 0.55 -10.39
C ASP A 70 17.49 0.86 -10.42
N GLY A 71 16.64 -0.17 -10.50
CA GLY A 71 15.18 0.00 -10.48
C GLY A 71 14.73 0.75 -9.21
N GLY A 72 13.74 1.65 -9.37
CA GLY A 72 13.29 2.53 -8.29
C GLY A 72 14.14 3.79 -8.10
N TYR A 73 15.20 3.99 -8.89
CA TYR A 73 16.04 5.19 -8.86
C TYR A 73 16.08 5.88 -10.22
N LEU A 74 16.27 7.20 -10.21
CA LEU A 74 16.39 8.03 -11.40
C LEU A 74 17.64 8.92 -11.34
N GLY A 75 18.28 9.11 -12.49
CA GLY A 75 19.42 10.03 -12.60
C GLY A 75 20.38 9.66 -13.73
N SER A 76 21.63 10.13 -13.62
CA SER A 76 22.68 9.95 -14.63
C SER A 76 23.50 8.67 -14.48
N GLY A 77 23.21 7.84 -13.47
CA GLY A 77 24.02 6.67 -13.11
C GLY A 77 25.25 7.01 -12.25
N THR A 78 25.79 8.23 -12.38
CA THR A 78 26.78 8.82 -11.45
C THR A 78 26.13 9.61 -10.32
N VAL A 79 24.84 9.91 -10.46
CA VAL A 79 23.93 10.37 -9.40
C VAL A 79 22.63 9.62 -9.60
N CYS A 80 22.14 8.98 -8.55
CA CYS A 80 20.86 8.26 -8.54
C CYS A 80 20.08 8.68 -7.29
N THR A 81 18.85 9.13 -7.51
CA THR A 81 17.93 9.52 -6.45
C THR A 81 16.73 8.60 -6.46
N ASP A 82 16.28 8.24 -5.27
CA ASP A 82 15.07 7.46 -5.07
C ASP A 82 13.86 8.09 -5.78
N VAL A 83 13.04 7.26 -6.40
CA VAL A 83 11.77 7.69 -7.00
C VAL A 83 10.67 7.44 -5.99
N ASP A 84 9.97 8.49 -5.56
CA ASP A 84 8.81 8.32 -4.71
C ASP A 84 7.59 7.89 -5.54
N GLU A 85 7.29 6.59 -5.56
CA GLU A 85 6.16 6.07 -6.32
C GLU A 85 4.79 6.44 -5.73
N CYS A 86 4.76 6.84 -4.45
CA CYS A 86 3.54 7.33 -3.79
C CYS A 86 3.19 8.74 -4.27
N ASP A 87 4.19 9.64 -4.35
CA ASP A 87 4.02 11.02 -4.81
C ASP A 87 3.78 11.11 -6.32
N THR A 88 4.44 10.25 -7.10
CA THR A 88 4.29 10.25 -8.56
C THR A 88 3.04 9.53 -9.05
N GLY A 89 2.37 8.76 -8.18
CA GLY A 89 1.23 7.92 -8.53
C GLY A 89 1.59 6.71 -9.39
N ALA A 90 2.87 6.32 -9.43
CA ALA A 90 3.35 5.14 -10.14
C ALA A 90 3.15 3.84 -9.34
N ASN A 91 2.76 3.93 -8.07
CA ASN A 91 2.43 2.79 -7.22
C ASN A 91 1.18 2.04 -7.73
N ASN A 92 1.04 0.79 -7.29
CA ASN A 92 -0.08 -0.08 -7.61
C ASN A 92 -0.94 -0.42 -6.36
N CYS A 93 -0.97 0.47 -5.37
CA CYS A 93 -1.76 0.26 -4.17
C CYS A 93 -3.26 0.27 -4.50
N ASP A 94 -4.04 -0.54 -3.77
CA ASP A 94 -5.49 -0.52 -3.82
C ASP A 94 -6.03 0.86 -3.39
N GLN A 95 -7.21 1.26 -3.87
CA GLN A 95 -7.87 2.50 -3.45
C GLN A 95 -8.18 2.54 -1.94
N HIS A 96 -8.29 1.38 -1.30
CA HIS A 96 -8.47 1.21 0.14
C HIS A 96 -7.15 0.87 0.84
N ALA A 97 -6.01 1.22 0.26
CA ALA A 97 -4.69 1.09 0.88
C ALA A 97 -3.97 2.45 0.98
N SER A 98 -3.04 2.51 1.92
CA SER A 98 -2.09 3.61 2.08
C SER A 98 -0.75 3.22 1.48
N CYS A 99 -0.16 4.12 0.68
CA CYS A 99 1.17 3.97 0.11
C CYS A 99 2.22 4.58 1.05
N THR A 100 3.35 3.90 1.25
CA THR A 100 4.53 4.44 1.94
C THR A 100 5.77 4.19 1.11
N ASN A 101 6.47 5.27 0.74
CA ASN A 101 7.68 5.21 -0.05
C ASN A 101 8.84 4.58 0.74
N THR A 102 9.71 3.84 0.05
CA THR A 102 10.90 3.21 0.59
C THR A 102 12.08 3.37 -0.39
N LEU A 103 13.31 3.14 0.05
CA LEU A 103 14.44 3.28 -0.87
C LEU A 103 14.41 2.20 -1.96
N GLY A 104 14.18 2.63 -3.21
CA GLY A 104 14.13 1.82 -4.43
C GLY A 104 12.79 1.11 -4.67
N SER A 105 11.74 1.42 -3.91
CA SER A 105 10.42 0.78 -4.01
C SER A 105 9.41 1.51 -3.13
N PHE A 106 8.17 1.03 -3.08
CA PHE A 106 7.16 1.44 -2.13
C PHE A 106 6.51 0.22 -1.44
N THR A 107 5.71 0.48 -0.42
CA THR A 107 4.86 -0.51 0.24
C THR A 107 3.42 -0.05 0.30
N CYS A 108 2.48 -0.98 0.15
CA CYS A 108 1.05 -0.74 0.27
C CYS A 108 0.51 -1.48 1.49
N VAL A 109 -0.34 -0.82 2.27
CA VAL A 109 -0.99 -1.43 3.44
C VAL A 109 -2.48 -1.10 3.40
N CYS A 110 -3.34 -2.10 3.49
CA CYS A 110 -4.79 -1.87 3.55
C CYS A 110 -5.16 -0.94 4.72
N ASN A 111 -6.09 -0.03 4.45
CA ASN A 111 -6.63 0.89 5.44
C ASN A 111 -7.38 0.13 6.54
N PRO A 112 -7.56 0.71 7.74
CA PRO A 112 -8.37 0.10 8.79
C PRO A 112 -9.76 -0.29 8.29
N GLY A 113 -10.24 -1.47 8.70
CA GLY A 113 -11.50 -2.06 8.21
C GLY A 113 -11.36 -2.87 6.91
N TYR A 114 -10.15 -2.93 6.32
CA TYR A 114 -9.86 -3.74 5.14
C TYR A 114 -8.74 -4.74 5.42
N HIS A 115 -8.74 -5.86 4.69
CA HIS A 115 -7.70 -6.89 4.74
C HIS A 115 -7.23 -7.25 3.32
N GLY A 116 -5.98 -7.70 3.19
CA GLY A 116 -5.38 -8.01 1.91
C GLY A 116 -3.86 -7.79 1.92
N ASP A 117 -3.28 -7.70 0.73
CA ASP A 117 -1.84 -7.49 0.54
C ASP A 117 -1.45 -6.02 0.26
N GLY A 118 -2.43 -5.10 0.30
CA GLY A 118 -2.24 -3.68 0.00
C GLY A 118 -2.39 -3.32 -1.48
N THR A 119 -2.19 -4.26 -2.39
CA THR A 119 -2.49 -4.09 -3.84
C THR A 119 -3.91 -4.54 -4.18
N SER A 120 -4.47 -5.41 -3.34
CA SER A 120 -5.87 -5.80 -3.34
C SER A 120 -6.37 -5.78 -1.89
N CYS A 121 -7.33 -4.92 -1.59
CA CYS A 121 -7.91 -4.78 -0.26
C CYS A 121 -9.42 -5.05 -0.29
N THR A 122 -9.85 -5.95 0.58
CA THR A 122 -11.26 -6.33 0.73
C THR A 122 -11.77 -5.94 2.10
N ASP A 123 -13.00 -5.44 2.13
CA ASP A 123 -13.71 -5.07 3.34
C ASP A 123 -13.72 -6.23 4.35
N ILE A 124 -13.51 -5.92 5.63
CA ILE A 124 -13.66 -6.87 6.73
C ILE A 124 -15.10 -6.79 7.19
N ASP A 125 -15.88 -7.86 6.98
CA ASP A 125 -17.23 -7.91 7.50
C ASP A 125 -17.22 -8.26 9.00
N GLU A 126 -17.22 -7.23 9.86
CA GLU A 126 -17.13 -7.44 11.31
C GLU A 126 -18.36 -8.15 11.89
N CYS A 127 -19.52 -8.06 11.22
CA CYS A 127 -20.74 -8.77 11.59
C CYS A 127 -20.60 -10.28 11.36
N SER A 128 -19.95 -10.69 10.26
CA SER A 128 -19.70 -12.10 9.94
C SER A 128 -18.63 -12.74 10.83
N THR A 129 -17.60 -11.99 11.20
CA THR A 129 -16.47 -12.46 12.02
C THR A 129 -16.72 -12.32 13.51
N SER A 130 -17.85 -11.72 13.91
CA SER A 130 -18.16 -11.38 15.31
C SER A 130 -17.09 -10.49 15.98
N SER A 131 -16.40 -9.64 15.20
CA SER A 131 -15.40 -8.68 15.70
C SER A 131 -15.98 -7.29 16.00
N HIS A 132 -17.30 -7.19 16.15
CA HIS A 132 -18.02 -5.97 16.49
C HIS A 132 -18.29 -5.84 18.01
N ASN A 133 -18.67 -4.65 18.45
CA ASN A 133 -19.03 -4.33 19.83
C ASN A 133 -20.51 -3.94 20.02
N CYS A 134 -21.39 -4.34 19.09
CA CYS A 134 -22.84 -4.15 19.25
C CYS A 134 -23.36 -4.75 20.57
N ALA A 135 -24.28 -4.04 21.22
CA ALA A 135 -24.90 -4.49 22.47
C ALA A 135 -25.79 -5.71 22.26
N GLN A 136 -26.16 -6.33 23.38
CA GLN A 136 -27.34 -7.19 23.40
C GLN A 136 -28.58 -6.36 23.03
N HIS A 137 -29.47 -6.92 22.22
CA HIS A 137 -30.61 -6.22 21.61
C HIS A 137 -30.20 -5.12 20.61
N ALA A 138 -29.13 -5.37 19.86
CA ALA A 138 -28.74 -4.56 18.71
C ALA A 138 -28.44 -5.45 17.51
N THR A 139 -28.83 -4.97 16.33
CA THR A 139 -28.52 -5.57 15.04
C THR A 139 -27.23 -4.95 14.48
N CYS A 140 -26.27 -5.79 14.13
CA CYS A 140 -25.05 -5.40 13.41
C CYS A 140 -25.33 -5.28 11.91
N THR A 141 -24.83 -4.24 11.27
CA THR A 141 -24.86 -4.07 9.80
C THR A 141 -23.48 -3.67 9.30
N ASN A 142 -22.90 -4.51 8.44
CA ASN A 142 -21.60 -4.27 7.84
C ASN A 142 -21.62 -3.09 6.86
N THR A 143 -20.52 -2.33 6.80
CA THR A 143 -20.35 -1.17 5.92
C THR A 143 -18.93 -1.13 5.36
N PRO A 144 -18.66 -0.48 4.21
CA PRO A 144 -17.29 -0.39 3.71
C PRO A 144 -16.33 0.27 4.72
N GLY A 145 -15.35 -0.50 5.19
CA GLY A 145 -14.32 -0.13 6.16
C GLY A 145 -14.78 -0.11 7.61
N SER A 146 -16.00 -0.55 7.95
CA SER A 146 -16.50 -0.54 9.32
C SER A 146 -17.83 -1.28 9.49
N PHE A 147 -18.48 -1.12 10.63
CA PHE A 147 -19.84 -1.61 10.86
C PHE A 147 -20.66 -0.59 11.64
N THR A 148 -21.98 -0.79 11.63
CA THR A 148 -22.92 -0.03 12.45
C THR A 148 -23.73 -0.96 13.33
N CYS A 149 -24.07 -0.47 14.52
CA CYS A 149 -24.95 -1.17 15.45
C CYS A 149 -26.22 -0.34 15.62
N THR A 150 -27.38 -0.96 15.48
CA THR A 150 -28.68 -0.30 15.69
C THR A 150 -29.45 -1.07 16.75
N CYS A 151 -29.94 -0.40 17.80
CA CYS A 151 -30.78 -1.06 18.79
C CYS A 151 -32.04 -1.63 18.14
N ASP A 152 -32.43 -2.82 18.60
CA ASP A 152 -33.65 -3.48 18.13
C ASP A 152 -34.89 -2.68 18.56
N ASN A 153 -36.04 -2.94 17.91
CA ASN A 153 -37.29 -2.28 18.29
C ASN A 153 -37.63 -2.49 19.78
N GLY A 154 -38.10 -1.42 20.43
CA GLY A 154 -38.34 -1.40 21.89
C GLY A 154 -37.09 -1.07 22.71
N TYR A 155 -35.93 -0.87 22.08
CA TYR A 155 -34.71 -0.42 22.74
C TYR A 155 -34.19 0.90 22.17
N LEU A 156 -33.53 1.70 23.00
CA LEU A 156 -32.92 2.97 22.62
C LEU A 156 -31.46 3.03 23.08
N GLY A 157 -30.61 3.69 22.28
CA GLY A 157 -29.23 3.95 22.65
C GLY A 157 -28.32 4.12 21.44
N SER A 158 -27.01 3.89 21.62
CA SER A 158 -25.98 4.03 20.58
C SER A 158 -25.77 2.78 19.73
N GLY A 159 -26.53 1.71 19.97
CA GLY A 159 -26.31 0.39 19.35
C GLY A 159 -25.21 -0.43 20.02
N THR A 160 -24.17 0.21 20.56
CA THR A 160 -23.17 -0.41 21.47
C THR A 160 -23.64 -0.42 22.93
N VAL A 161 -24.68 0.37 23.23
CA VAL A 161 -25.46 0.33 24.47
C VAL A 161 -26.91 0.45 24.04
N CYS A 162 -27.76 -0.48 24.47
CA CYS A 162 -29.20 -0.48 24.21
C CYS A 162 -29.94 -0.72 25.52
N THR A 163 -30.86 0.18 25.83
CA THR A 163 -31.71 0.10 27.01
C THR A 163 -33.16 -0.01 26.60
N ASP A 164 -33.88 -0.89 27.29
CA ASP A 164 -35.31 -1.06 27.15
C ASP A 164 -36.04 0.27 27.29
N VAL A 165 -37.00 0.53 26.40
CA VAL A 165 -37.86 1.71 26.45
C VAL A 165 -39.05 1.37 27.32
N ASP A 166 -39.23 2.11 28.43
CA ASP A 166 -40.44 1.96 29.24
C ASP A 166 -41.61 2.72 28.58
N GLU A 167 -42.41 2.02 27.76
CA GLU A 167 -43.55 2.64 27.08
C GLU A 167 -44.65 3.07 28.06
N CYS A 168 -44.73 2.42 29.24
CA CYS A 168 -45.66 2.79 30.30
C CYS A 168 -45.27 4.11 30.96
N ALA A 169 -43.98 4.34 31.21
CA ALA A 169 -43.48 5.58 31.79
C ALA A 169 -43.46 6.74 30.78
N THR A 170 -43.20 6.45 29.50
CA THR A 170 -43.15 7.46 28.44
C THR A 170 -44.54 7.78 27.84
N GLY A 171 -45.55 6.95 28.14
CA GLY A 171 -46.92 7.15 27.65
C GLY A 171 -47.07 6.86 26.15
N THR A 172 -46.14 6.13 25.54
CA THR A 172 -46.20 5.72 24.12
C THR A 172 -46.98 4.42 23.92
N HIS A 173 -47.43 3.79 25.01
CA HIS A 173 -48.29 2.61 24.97
C HIS A 173 -49.67 2.91 24.39
N ASN A 174 -50.33 1.87 23.89
CA ASN A 174 -51.70 1.94 23.34
C ASN A 174 -52.75 1.24 24.23
N CYS A 175 -52.45 0.99 25.50
CA CYS A 175 -53.42 0.45 26.46
C CYS A 175 -54.70 1.29 26.53
N ASP A 176 -55.85 0.62 26.71
CA ASP A 176 -57.14 1.27 26.94
C ASP A 176 -57.10 2.13 28.21
N GLN A 177 -57.90 3.20 28.27
CA GLN A 177 -58.02 4.04 29.46
C GLN A 177 -58.49 3.27 30.72
N HIS A 178 -59.12 2.12 30.53
CA HIS A 178 -59.54 1.18 31.57
C HIS A 178 -58.61 -0.03 31.70
N ALA A 179 -57.38 0.05 31.20
CA ALA A 179 -56.34 -0.97 31.37
C ALA A 179 -55.13 -0.43 32.15
N SER A 180 -54.41 -1.34 32.81
CA SER A 180 -53.11 -1.09 33.42
C SER A 180 -51.98 -1.51 32.48
N CYS A 181 -50.96 -0.67 32.33
CA CYS A 181 -49.76 -0.95 31.54
C CYS A 181 -48.68 -1.59 32.41
N THR A 182 -47.99 -2.60 31.88
CA THR A 182 -46.79 -3.21 32.50
C THR A 182 -45.67 -3.29 31.47
N ASN A 183 -44.53 -2.65 31.78
CA ASN A 183 -43.35 -2.64 30.93
C ASN A 183 -42.69 -4.04 30.88
N THR A 184 -42.17 -4.41 29.71
CA THR A 184 -41.49 -5.69 29.47
C THR A 184 -40.26 -5.49 28.58
N PRO A 185 -39.23 -6.36 28.60
CA PRO A 185 -38.07 -6.17 27.74
C PRO A 185 -38.43 -6.13 26.24
N GLY A 186 -38.27 -4.96 25.62
CA GLY A 186 -38.54 -4.64 24.23
C GLY A 186 -40.00 -4.35 23.88
N SER A 187 -40.90 -4.22 24.87
CA SER A 187 -42.34 -3.96 24.64
C SER A 187 -43.10 -3.66 25.95
N PHE A 188 -44.41 -3.59 25.88
CA PHE A 188 -45.30 -3.52 27.04
C PHE A 188 -46.48 -4.47 26.91
N THR A 189 -47.17 -4.70 28.03
CA THR A 189 -48.43 -5.45 28.07
C THR A 189 -49.53 -4.62 28.74
N CYS A 190 -50.76 -4.80 28.27
CA CYS A 190 -51.94 -4.13 28.81
C CYS A 190 -52.89 -5.17 29.42
N ALA A 191 -53.46 -4.88 30.58
CA ALA A 191 -54.47 -5.73 31.21
C ALA A 191 -55.67 -4.90 31.65
N CYS A 192 -56.89 -5.29 31.24
CA CYS A 192 -58.10 -4.59 31.65
C CYS A 192 -58.25 -4.58 33.17
N ASN A 193 -58.62 -3.42 33.70
CA ASN A 193 -58.85 -3.23 35.14
C ASN A 193 -60.07 -4.06 35.59
N PRO A 194 -60.18 -4.39 36.89
CA PRO A 194 -61.32 -5.13 37.42
C PRO A 194 -62.67 -4.49 37.05
N GLY A 195 -63.61 -5.29 36.56
CA GLY A 195 -64.92 -4.82 36.08
C GLY A 195 -65.00 -4.60 34.56
N TYR A 196 -63.88 -4.77 33.85
CA TYR A 196 -63.79 -4.71 32.39
C TYR A 196 -63.27 -6.03 31.81
N HIS A 197 -63.56 -6.29 30.55
CA HIS A 197 -63.05 -7.43 29.79
C HIS A 197 -62.58 -6.99 28.40
N GLY A 198 -61.62 -7.72 27.83
CA GLY A 198 -61.00 -7.38 26.54
C GLY A 198 -59.54 -7.82 26.46
N ASP A 199 -58.79 -7.25 25.52
CA ASP A 199 -57.37 -7.57 25.27
C ASP A 199 -56.39 -6.59 25.93
N GLY A 200 -56.90 -5.63 26.70
CA GLY A 200 -56.11 -4.58 27.36
C GLY A 200 -55.86 -3.34 26.49
N THR A 201 -55.93 -3.44 25.17
CA THR A 201 -55.94 -2.28 24.26
C THR A 201 -57.36 -1.80 23.94
N SER A 202 -58.34 -2.67 24.15
CA SER A 202 -59.77 -2.39 24.15
C SER A 202 -60.41 -3.06 25.36
N CYS A 203 -61.04 -2.29 26.24
CA CYS A 203 -61.68 -2.80 27.45
C CYS A 203 -63.14 -2.34 27.54
N THR A 204 -64.07 -3.29 27.61
CA THR A 204 -65.50 -3.02 27.75
C THR A 204 -66.02 -3.41 29.13
N GLY A 205 -66.89 -2.56 29.70
CA GLY A 205 -67.53 -2.82 30.98
C GLY A 205 -68.40 -4.07 30.93
N LEU A 206 -68.46 -4.78 32.06
CA LEU A 206 -69.38 -5.89 32.28
C LEU A 206 -70.82 -5.40 32.53
#